data_AF-A0A971SDP5-F1
#
_entry.id   AF-A0A971SDP5-F1
#
_cell.length_a   1.000
_cell.length_b   1.000
_cell.length_c   1.000
_cell.angle_alpha   90.00
_cell.angle_beta   90.00
_cell.angle_gamma   90.00
#
_symmetry.space_group_name_H-M   'P 1'
#
loop_
_entity.id
_entity.type
_entity.pdbx_description
1 polymer ?
#
loop_
_entity_poly.entity_id
_entity_poly.type
_entity_poly.pdbx_seq_one_letter_code
_entity_poly.pdbx_strand_id
1 'polypeptide(L)'
;MRNDKLTEDKTTGQFLSSHDENGFLAMRLSGDEGLFKVAATLQLTAKGQPVIYYGEEIGLSGKNAGNMDNGEFSENRYDFDWSKVESNSMLDHYKKLLTIRNENTDIFTKGTRKSIYANKDNGISIFEREYNGEFIITFVNIGEMEQTITFSKSSGSARVDNIYANKELEAKNDISYELLIPSKNDGGTTIIKTDSSIKDVNIIDIAQDDENNTDQNETSNDEKLDDSDKQSVFRFEWILIAIVIVAILFVIVRYFKHLNKK
;
A
#
# COMPACT_ATOMS: atom_id res chain seq x y z
N MET A 1 -22.02 9.88 11.02
CA MET A 1 -20.95 8.88 11.28
C MET A 1 -19.90 9.47 12.24
N ARG A 2 -18.87 8.72 12.69
CA ARG A 2 -17.83 9.19 13.65
C ARG A 2 -17.20 10.53 13.26
N ASN A 3 -16.76 10.67 12.00
CA ASN A 3 -16.02 11.85 11.54
C ASN A 3 -16.83 13.16 11.59
N ASP A 4 -18.16 13.07 11.44
CA ASP A 4 -19.09 14.21 11.50
C ASP A 4 -19.27 14.70 12.94
N LYS A 5 -18.98 13.86 13.93
CA LYS A 5 -19.07 14.20 15.36
C LYS A 5 -17.76 14.80 15.91
N LEU A 6 -16.67 14.73 15.16
CA LEU A 6 -15.36 15.24 15.57
C LEU A 6 -15.20 16.70 15.16
N THR A 7 -14.98 17.56 16.14
CA THR A 7 -14.77 19.00 15.99
C THR A 7 -13.48 19.42 16.71
N GLU A 8 -13.10 20.69 16.61
CA GLU A 8 -11.91 21.22 17.30
C GLU A 8 -12.03 21.16 18.83
N ASP A 9 -13.25 21.23 19.37
CA ASP A 9 -13.56 21.11 20.80
C ASP A 9 -13.97 19.69 21.23
N LYS A 10 -14.19 18.77 20.29
CA LYS A 10 -14.58 17.37 20.53
C LYS A 10 -13.74 16.42 19.70
N THR A 11 -12.60 16.06 20.27
CA THR A 11 -11.67 15.09 19.68
C THR A 11 -11.76 13.73 20.38
N THR A 12 -11.23 12.70 19.73
CA THR A 12 -11.06 11.36 20.31
C THR A 12 -9.61 10.93 20.14
N GLY A 13 -9.01 10.41 21.21
CA GLY A 13 -7.79 9.62 21.12
C GLY A 13 -8.07 8.33 20.37
N GLN A 14 -7.22 8.01 19.40
CA GLN A 14 -7.29 6.80 18.59
C GLN A 14 -6.12 5.91 18.93
N PHE A 15 -6.41 4.76 19.50
CA PHE A 15 -5.44 3.77 19.93
C PHE A 15 -5.54 2.54 19.04
N LEU A 16 -4.41 1.91 18.76
CA LEU A 16 -4.39 0.52 18.30
C LEU A 16 -4.38 -0.41 19.52
N SER A 17 -3.55 -0.10 20.52
CA SER A 17 -3.60 -0.72 21.83
C SER A 17 -3.22 0.25 22.97
N SER A 18 -3.26 -0.26 24.20
CA SER A 18 -2.91 0.47 25.43
C SER A 18 -2.50 -0.50 26.55
N HIS A 19 -2.03 0.05 27.67
CA HIS A 19 -1.63 -0.72 28.86
C HIS A 19 -2.75 -1.53 29.54
N ASP A 20 -4.03 -1.26 29.21
CA ASP A 20 -5.19 -1.90 29.82
C ASP A 20 -5.87 -2.93 28.90
N GLU A 21 -5.33 -3.15 27.70
CA GLU A 21 -5.85 -4.12 26.75
C GLU A 21 -4.75 -4.99 26.15
N ASN A 22 -5.18 -6.07 25.49
CA ASN A 22 -4.28 -6.91 24.73
C ASN A 22 -3.62 -6.11 23.60
N GLY A 23 -2.31 -6.22 23.45
CA GLY A 23 -1.57 -5.57 22.38
C GLY A 23 -2.10 -5.98 21.00
N PHE A 24 -2.29 -5.00 20.12
CA PHE A 24 -3.03 -5.18 18.87
C PHE A 24 -2.30 -6.12 17.91
N LEU A 25 -0.99 -5.91 17.71
CA LEU A 25 -0.16 -6.76 16.86
C LEU A 25 -0.21 -8.23 17.30
N ALA A 26 0.05 -8.51 18.58
CA ALA A 26 0.13 -9.90 19.08
C ALA A 26 -1.24 -10.59 19.06
N MET A 27 -2.30 -9.91 19.51
CA MET A 27 -3.57 -10.58 19.84
C MET A 27 -4.69 -10.35 18.83
N ARG A 28 -4.62 -9.30 18.00
CA ARG A 28 -5.62 -9.03 16.95
C ARG A 28 -5.10 -9.39 15.57
N LEU A 29 -3.79 -9.29 15.35
CA LEU A 29 -3.15 -9.58 14.07
C LEU A 29 -2.29 -10.85 14.09
N SER A 30 -2.29 -11.61 15.19
CA SER A 30 -1.52 -12.85 15.32
C SER A 30 -0.01 -12.67 15.05
N GLY A 31 0.54 -11.50 15.35
CA GLY A 31 1.94 -11.16 15.11
C GLY A 31 2.26 -10.73 13.67
N ASP A 32 1.27 -10.50 12.81
CA ASP A 32 1.49 -10.01 11.45
C ASP A 32 1.88 -8.52 11.44
N GLU A 33 3.20 -8.26 11.39
CA GLU A 33 3.75 -6.90 11.33
C GLU A 33 3.34 -6.15 10.05
N GLY A 34 3.11 -6.84 8.92
CA GLY A 34 2.68 -6.21 7.68
C GLY A 34 1.28 -5.61 7.82
N LEU A 35 0.34 -6.37 8.39
CA LEU A 35 -0.98 -5.85 8.74
C LEU A 35 -0.90 -4.74 9.81
N PHE A 36 0.08 -4.79 10.71
CA PHE A 36 0.25 -3.75 11.72
C PHE A 36 0.75 -2.43 11.13
N LYS A 37 1.64 -2.47 10.12
CA LYS A 37 1.99 -1.27 9.33
C LYS A 37 0.75 -0.66 8.68
N VAL A 38 -0.08 -1.49 8.04
CA VAL A 38 -1.35 -1.03 7.48
C VAL A 38 -2.27 -0.41 8.54
N ALA A 39 -2.37 -1.01 9.73
CA ALA A 39 -3.15 -0.47 10.84
C ALA A 39 -2.61 0.91 11.30
N ALA A 40 -1.29 1.08 11.36
CA ALA A 40 -0.65 2.36 11.66
C ALA A 40 -0.99 3.42 10.60
N THR A 41 -0.98 3.08 9.31
CA THR A 41 -1.46 3.96 8.23
C THR A 41 -2.90 4.40 8.45
N LEU A 42 -3.79 3.47 8.78
CA LEU A 42 -5.20 3.81 9.03
C LEU A 42 -5.36 4.74 10.23
N GLN A 43 -4.62 4.50 11.32
CA GLN A 43 -4.64 5.34 12.53
C GLN A 43 -4.09 6.75 12.25
N LEU A 44 -2.92 6.85 11.62
CA LEU A 44 -2.20 8.10 11.42
C LEU A 44 -2.79 8.97 10.30
N THR A 45 -3.60 8.39 9.40
CA THR A 45 -4.34 9.15 8.37
C THR A 45 -5.76 9.51 8.78
N ALA A 46 -6.26 9.00 9.90
CA ALA A 46 -7.61 9.26 10.38
C ALA A 46 -7.76 10.63 11.06
N LYS A 47 -9.01 11.12 11.15
CA LYS A 47 -9.39 12.38 11.83
C LYS A 47 -9.45 12.15 13.34
N GLY A 48 -8.86 13.07 14.11
CA GLY A 48 -8.73 12.98 15.57
C GLY A 48 -7.26 12.88 15.99
N GLN A 49 -7.00 12.51 17.25
CA GLN A 49 -5.65 12.45 17.80
C GLN A 49 -5.15 11.00 17.79
N PRO A 50 -4.19 10.63 16.92
CA PRO A 50 -3.55 9.33 17.03
C PRO A 50 -2.73 9.27 18.31
N VAL A 51 -2.86 8.17 19.05
CA VAL A 51 -2.07 7.89 20.25
C VAL A 51 -1.35 6.58 20.03
N ILE A 52 -0.03 6.62 20.10
CA ILE A 52 0.86 5.46 19.92
C ILE A 52 1.23 4.99 21.32
N TYR A 53 0.98 3.71 21.62
CA TYR A 53 1.42 3.11 22.87
C TYR A 53 2.89 2.71 22.73
N TYR A 54 3.70 3.02 23.75
CA TYR A 54 5.15 2.92 23.66
C TYR A 54 5.58 1.52 23.22
N GLY A 55 6.41 1.44 22.18
CA GLY A 55 6.89 0.17 21.64
C GLY A 55 6.12 -0.33 20.41
N GLU A 56 4.89 0.13 20.17
CA GLU A 56 4.17 -0.20 18.93
C GLU A 56 4.99 0.20 17.69
N GLU A 57 5.65 1.35 17.73
CA GLU A 57 6.46 1.89 16.64
C GLU A 57 7.70 1.04 16.31
N ILE A 58 8.13 0.16 17.22
CA ILE A 58 9.22 -0.81 17.00
C ILE A 58 8.73 -2.26 16.98
N GLY A 59 7.41 -2.47 16.89
CA GLY A 59 6.78 -3.79 16.79
C GLY A 59 6.65 -4.55 18.11
N LEU A 60 6.69 -3.88 19.26
CA LEU A 60 6.45 -4.52 20.55
C LEU A 60 4.95 -4.66 20.82
N SER A 61 4.55 -5.82 21.30
CA SER A 61 3.17 -6.15 21.66
C SER A 61 3.16 -7.34 22.62
N GLY A 62 2.10 -7.46 23.42
CA GLY A 62 1.94 -8.58 24.34
C GLY A 62 0.52 -8.70 24.85
N LYS A 63 0.22 -9.80 25.55
CA LYS A 63 -1.07 -10.00 26.20
C LYS A 63 -1.21 -9.09 27.43
N ASN A 64 -2.43 -8.61 27.70
CA ASN A 64 -2.73 -7.98 28.98
C ASN A 64 -2.63 -9.01 30.11
N ALA A 65 -2.36 -8.54 31.33
CA ALA A 65 -2.33 -9.41 32.51
C ALA A 65 -3.64 -10.20 32.63
N GLY A 66 -3.50 -11.49 32.95
CA GLY A 66 -4.62 -12.37 33.23
C GLY A 66 -4.82 -12.53 34.74
N ASN A 67 -5.09 -13.75 35.18
CA ASN A 67 -5.07 -14.05 36.60
C ASN A 67 -3.62 -14.10 37.13
N MET A 68 -3.15 -13.00 37.70
CA MET A 68 -1.79 -12.91 38.27
C MET A 68 -1.57 -13.92 39.41
N ASP A 69 -2.61 -14.31 40.15
CA ASP A 69 -2.52 -15.35 41.19
C ASP A 69 -2.23 -16.74 40.60
N ASN A 70 -2.59 -16.94 39.33
CA ASN A 70 -2.27 -18.14 38.56
C ASN A 70 -0.98 -18.01 37.74
N GLY A 71 -0.20 -16.94 37.94
CA GLY A 71 1.05 -16.68 37.21
C GLY A 71 0.86 -16.11 35.80
N GLU A 72 -0.32 -15.60 35.46
CA GLU A 72 -0.58 -14.95 34.17
C GLU A 72 -0.18 -13.46 34.22
N PHE A 73 1.11 -13.18 34.03
CA PHE A 73 1.67 -11.83 34.11
C PHE A 73 1.32 -10.92 32.92
N SER A 74 1.51 -9.61 33.10
CA SER A 74 1.35 -8.61 32.04
C SER A 74 2.50 -8.72 31.04
N GLU A 75 2.19 -8.95 29.77
CA GLU A 75 3.16 -8.94 28.68
C GLU A 75 3.07 -7.65 27.84
N ASN A 76 1.96 -6.90 27.95
CA ASN A 76 1.74 -5.62 27.28
C ASN A 76 2.35 -4.41 28.03
N ARG A 77 3.10 -4.64 29.12
CA ARG A 77 3.83 -3.64 29.90
C ARG A 77 5.31 -4.02 29.97
N TYR A 78 5.87 -4.30 28.80
CA TYR A 78 7.26 -4.70 28.61
C TYR A 78 8.23 -3.54 28.90
N ASP A 79 9.47 -3.88 29.20
CA ASP A 79 10.58 -2.94 29.07
C ASP A 79 10.76 -2.59 27.59
N PHE A 80 11.03 -1.31 27.29
CA PHE A 80 11.23 -0.88 25.91
C PHE A 80 12.55 -1.46 25.37
N ASP A 81 12.46 -2.23 24.30
CA ASP A 81 13.62 -2.87 23.66
C ASP A 81 14.36 -1.89 22.75
N TRP A 82 15.30 -1.15 23.34
CA TRP A 82 16.13 -0.18 22.61
C TRP A 82 16.99 -0.80 21.50
N SER A 83 17.25 -2.11 21.54
CA SER A 83 18.02 -2.78 20.49
C SER A 83 17.27 -2.84 19.15
N LYS A 84 15.94 -2.74 19.18
CA LYS A 84 15.07 -2.72 18.01
C LYS A 84 14.90 -1.34 17.38
N VAL A 85 15.57 -0.29 17.86
CA VAL A 85 15.41 1.06 17.29
C VAL A 85 16.22 1.23 16.00
N GLU A 86 17.41 0.64 15.94
CA GLU A 86 18.30 0.75 14.78
C GLU A 86 17.78 -0.10 13.61
N SER A 87 17.72 0.49 12.41
CA SER A 87 17.30 -0.19 11.16
C SER A 87 15.95 -0.91 11.24
N ASN A 88 14.96 -0.33 11.93
CA ASN A 88 13.63 -0.92 12.09
C ASN A 88 12.62 -0.39 11.07
N SER A 89 12.14 -1.27 10.19
CA SER A 89 11.20 -0.90 9.13
C SER A 89 9.82 -0.43 9.62
N MET A 90 9.37 -0.89 10.80
CA MET A 90 8.15 -0.39 11.45
C MET A 90 8.37 1.06 11.89
N LEU A 91 9.50 1.34 12.54
CA LEU A 91 9.82 2.68 13.02
C LEU A 91 9.97 3.67 11.86
N ASP A 92 10.61 3.26 10.77
CA ASP A 92 10.72 4.07 9.55
C ASP A 92 9.35 4.36 8.92
N HIS A 93 8.44 3.39 8.95
CA HIS A 93 7.07 3.55 8.49
C HIS A 93 6.31 4.58 9.35
N TYR A 94 6.39 4.48 10.69
CA TYR A 94 5.80 5.46 11.61
C TYR A 94 6.37 6.86 11.40
N LYS A 95 7.69 7.00 11.27
CA LYS A 95 8.34 8.29 11.00
C LYS A 95 7.82 8.93 9.71
N LYS A 96 7.72 8.17 8.61
CA LYS A 96 7.16 8.68 7.34
C LYS A 96 5.73 9.17 7.50
N LEU A 97 4.86 8.37 8.12
CA LEU A 97 3.45 8.73 8.32
C LEU A 97 3.29 9.97 9.23
N LEU A 98 4.08 10.07 10.30
CA LEU A 98 4.07 11.22 11.19
C LEU A 98 4.57 12.49 10.51
N THR A 99 5.63 12.40 9.69
CA THR A 99 6.10 13.52 8.86
C THR A 99 4.99 14.00 7.92
N ILE A 100 4.39 13.09 7.15
CA ILE A 100 3.27 13.40 6.23
C ILE A 100 2.12 14.06 6.98
N ARG A 101 1.76 13.51 8.16
CA ARG A 101 0.67 14.05 8.97
C ARG A 101 0.97 15.47 9.45
N ASN A 102 2.19 15.72 9.93
CA ASN A 102 2.60 17.03 10.45
C ASN A 102 2.64 18.08 9.33
N GLU A 103 3.22 17.74 8.19
CA GLU A 103 3.31 18.64 7.02
C GLU A 103 1.93 18.98 6.43
N ASN A 104 0.93 18.14 6.68
CA ASN A 104 -0.43 18.30 6.16
C ASN A 104 -1.48 18.37 7.28
N THR A 105 -1.14 19.06 8.38
CA THR A 105 -1.97 19.08 9.60
C THR A 105 -3.41 19.52 9.35
N ASP A 106 -3.64 20.55 8.54
CA ASP A 106 -4.99 21.09 8.30
C ASP A 106 -5.95 20.06 7.69
N ILE A 107 -5.52 19.34 6.65
CA ILE A 107 -6.36 18.33 6.00
C ILE A 107 -6.57 17.09 6.89
N PHE A 108 -5.58 16.71 7.71
CA PHE A 108 -5.73 15.58 8.63
C PHE A 108 -6.58 15.91 9.88
N THR A 109 -6.63 17.17 10.30
CA THR A 109 -7.42 17.61 11.46
C THR A 109 -8.83 18.04 11.09
N LYS A 110 -8.99 18.80 10.00
CA LYS A 110 -10.26 19.43 9.60
C LYS A 110 -10.90 18.78 8.40
N GLY A 111 -10.09 18.22 7.50
CA GLY A 111 -10.56 17.71 6.22
C GLY A 111 -11.57 16.57 6.33
N THR A 112 -12.43 16.49 5.32
CA THR A 112 -13.41 15.42 5.16
C THR A 112 -12.70 14.07 4.92
N ARG A 113 -13.45 12.97 4.95
CA ARG A 113 -12.94 11.66 4.56
C ARG A 113 -14.00 10.93 3.75
N LYS A 114 -13.62 10.41 2.58
CA LYS A 114 -14.51 9.67 1.69
C LYS A 114 -13.81 8.44 1.12
N SER A 115 -14.53 7.31 1.07
CA SER A 115 -14.04 6.10 0.41
C SER A 115 -14.17 6.26 -1.10
N ILE A 116 -13.10 5.95 -1.83
CA ILE A 116 -13.06 5.97 -3.30
C ILE A 116 -13.21 4.55 -3.84
N TYR A 117 -12.46 3.61 -3.27
CA TYR A 117 -12.45 2.22 -3.67
C TYR A 117 -12.21 1.34 -2.44
N ALA A 118 -12.88 0.19 -2.37
CA ALA A 118 -12.59 -0.83 -1.39
C ALA A 118 -13.03 -2.18 -1.93
N ASN A 119 -12.11 -3.12 -2.04
CA ASN A 119 -12.41 -4.49 -2.44
C ASN A 119 -11.62 -5.45 -1.55
N LYS A 120 -12.36 -6.37 -0.92
CA LYS A 120 -11.80 -7.36 -0.01
C LYS A 120 -10.97 -8.42 -0.74
N ASP A 121 -11.41 -8.82 -1.93
CA ASP A 121 -10.85 -9.94 -2.68
C ASP A 121 -9.46 -9.61 -3.20
N ASN A 122 -9.23 -8.37 -3.64
CA ASN A 122 -7.90 -7.89 -4.02
C ASN A 122 -7.15 -7.16 -2.90
N GLY A 123 -7.75 -6.99 -1.72
CA GLY A 123 -7.10 -6.38 -0.56
C GLY A 123 -6.82 -4.88 -0.65
N ILE A 124 -7.40 -4.16 -1.61
CA ILE A 124 -7.17 -2.73 -1.79
C ILE A 124 -8.24 -1.87 -1.13
N SER A 125 -7.81 -0.82 -0.41
CA SER A 125 -8.67 0.27 0.05
C SER A 125 -8.06 1.62 -0.29
N ILE A 126 -8.86 2.51 -0.87
CA ILE A 126 -8.48 3.86 -1.28
C ILE A 126 -9.48 4.84 -0.72
N PHE A 127 -8.99 5.85 0.00
CA PHE A 127 -9.83 6.90 0.57
C PHE A 127 -9.15 8.25 0.44
N GLU A 128 -9.97 9.27 0.27
CA GLU A 128 -9.53 10.65 0.18
C GLU A 128 -9.82 11.41 1.46
N ARG A 129 -8.99 12.41 1.69
CA ARG A 129 -9.28 13.55 2.55
C ARG A 129 -9.25 14.80 1.71
N GLU A 130 -10.14 15.73 2.00
CA GLU A 130 -10.25 17.00 1.30
C GLU A 130 -10.38 18.13 2.31
N TYR A 131 -9.65 19.22 2.07
CA TYR A 131 -9.79 20.47 2.80
C TYR A 131 -9.34 21.63 1.91
N ASN A 132 -10.21 22.64 1.73
CA ASN A 132 -9.93 23.83 0.94
C ASN A 132 -9.46 23.53 -0.50
N GLY A 133 -10.00 22.48 -1.13
CA GLY A 133 -9.63 22.10 -2.50
C GLY A 133 -8.29 21.38 -2.64
N GLU A 134 -7.57 21.12 -1.55
CA GLU A 134 -6.45 20.17 -1.55
C GLU A 134 -6.95 18.77 -1.20
N PHE A 135 -6.35 17.76 -1.84
CA PHE A 135 -6.69 16.36 -1.64
C PHE A 135 -5.47 15.55 -1.21
N ILE A 136 -5.64 14.71 -0.19
CA ILE A 136 -4.73 13.62 0.13
C ILE A 136 -5.46 12.32 -0.11
N ILE A 137 -4.91 11.48 -1.00
CA ILE A 137 -5.45 10.14 -1.27
C ILE A 137 -4.50 9.13 -0.65
N THR A 138 -5.04 8.28 0.22
CA THR A 138 -4.32 7.18 0.83
C THR A 138 -4.76 5.88 0.20
N PHE A 139 -3.78 5.11 -0.23
CA PHE A 139 -3.91 3.79 -0.81
C PHE A 139 -3.35 2.77 0.17
N VAL A 140 -4.14 1.73 0.44
CA VAL A 140 -3.79 0.66 1.35
C VAL A 140 -3.92 -0.68 0.63
N ASN A 141 -2.93 -1.54 0.83
CA ASN A 141 -2.88 -2.92 0.34
C ASN A 141 -2.63 -3.87 1.51
N ILE A 142 -3.57 -4.79 1.76
CA ILE A 142 -3.42 -5.87 2.77
C ILE A 142 -2.92 -7.19 2.17
N GLY A 143 -2.67 -7.24 0.86
CA GLY A 143 -2.15 -8.39 0.15
C GLY A 143 -0.64 -8.59 0.36
N GLU A 144 -0.19 -9.80 0.07
CA GLU A 144 1.23 -10.20 0.17
C GLU A 144 2.06 -9.72 -1.02
N MET A 145 1.42 -9.32 -2.12
CA MET A 145 2.07 -8.83 -3.33
C MET A 145 1.79 -7.35 -3.52
N GLU A 146 2.74 -6.64 -4.13
CA GLU A 146 2.51 -5.28 -4.62
C GLU A 146 1.48 -5.27 -5.75
N GLN A 147 0.74 -4.17 -5.88
CA GLN A 147 -0.30 -4.02 -6.90
C GLN A 147 -0.17 -2.66 -7.58
N THR A 148 -0.35 -2.66 -8.91
CA THR A 148 -0.34 -1.45 -9.71
C THR A 148 -1.76 -0.94 -9.88
N ILE A 149 -1.98 0.33 -9.60
CA ILE A 149 -3.26 1.01 -9.79
C ILE A 149 -3.11 2.05 -10.87
N THR A 150 -4.10 2.09 -11.76
CA THR A 150 -4.32 3.24 -12.63
C THR A 150 -5.52 4.04 -12.16
N PHE A 151 -5.42 5.36 -12.26
CA PHE A 151 -6.52 6.26 -11.93
C PHE A 151 -6.43 7.53 -12.78
N SER A 152 -7.53 8.24 -12.90
CA SER A 152 -7.58 9.56 -13.52
C SER A 152 -7.99 10.63 -12.52
N LYS A 153 -7.53 11.87 -12.72
CA LYS A 153 -8.01 13.02 -11.95
C LYS A 153 -9.41 13.44 -12.37
N SER A 154 -10.23 13.90 -11.43
CA SER A 154 -11.57 14.39 -11.75
C SER A 154 -11.53 15.69 -12.57
N SER A 155 -10.49 16.52 -12.35
CA SER A 155 -10.26 17.83 -12.97
C SER A 155 -8.83 18.30 -12.64
N GLY A 156 -8.43 19.49 -13.10
CA GLY A 156 -7.21 20.15 -12.62
C GLY A 156 -5.96 19.90 -13.47
N SER A 157 -4.80 20.23 -12.90
CA SER A 157 -3.48 20.16 -13.57
C SER A 157 -2.95 18.72 -13.66
N ALA A 158 -1.81 18.49 -14.33
CA ALA A 158 -1.17 17.18 -14.35
C ALA A 158 -0.39 16.83 -13.06
N ARG A 159 -0.37 17.70 -12.03
CA ARG A 159 0.47 17.47 -10.85
C ARG A 159 -0.17 16.53 -9.84
N VAL A 160 0.60 15.51 -9.45
CA VAL A 160 0.31 14.56 -8.37
C VAL A 160 1.62 14.22 -7.67
N ASP A 161 1.72 14.48 -6.37
CA ASP A 161 2.93 14.19 -5.60
C ASP A 161 2.72 12.92 -4.77
N ASN A 162 3.53 11.88 -4.97
CA ASN A 162 3.62 10.76 -4.03
C ASN A 162 4.45 11.18 -2.81
N ILE A 163 3.75 11.72 -1.81
CA ILE A 163 4.32 12.24 -0.57
C ILE A 163 4.80 11.13 0.39
N TYR A 164 4.48 9.85 0.11
CA TYR A 164 5.06 8.73 0.85
C TYR A 164 6.45 8.33 0.34
N ALA A 165 6.65 8.45 -0.98
CA ALA A 165 7.93 8.18 -1.64
C ALA A 165 8.77 9.45 -1.89
N ASN A 166 8.25 10.64 -1.55
CA ASN A 166 8.83 11.95 -1.86
C ASN A 166 9.16 12.11 -3.35
N LYS A 167 8.22 11.75 -4.23
CA LYS A 167 8.40 11.75 -5.68
C LYS A 167 7.16 12.28 -6.40
N GLU A 168 7.33 13.12 -7.42
CA GLU A 168 6.24 13.50 -8.32
C GLU A 168 5.86 12.33 -9.24
N LEU A 169 4.55 12.11 -9.43
CA LEU A 169 4.03 11.15 -10.39
C LEU A 169 3.85 11.82 -11.75
N GLU A 170 4.45 11.21 -12.76
CA GLU A 170 4.27 11.63 -14.15
C GLU A 170 2.93 11.09 -14.68
N ALA A 171 2.16 11.97 -15.31
CA ALA A 171 0.95 11.57 -16.02
C ALA A 171 1.33 10.72 -17.24
N LYS A 172 0.70 9.56 -17.40
CA LYS A 172 0.86 8.70 -18.59
C LYS A 172 0.29 9.39 -19.82
N ASN A 173 -0.91 9.97 -19.65
CA ASN A 173 -1.62 10.85 -20.58
C ASN A 173 -2.21 12.01 -19.75
N ASP A 174 -2.64 13.13 -20.34
CA ASP A 174 -3.07 14.40 -19.70
C ASP A 174 -3.53 14.34 -18.22
N ILE A 175 -4.41 13.39 -17.85
CA ILE A 175 -4.96 13.24 -16.49
C ILE A 175 -4.87 11.82 -15.90
N SER A 176 -4.13 10.89 -16.51
CA SER A 176 -4.06 9.48 -16.12
C SER A 176 -2.72 9.14 -15.48
N TYR A 177 -2.74 8.37 -14.39
CA TYR A 177 -1.58 8.03 -13.59
C TYR A 177 -1.51 6.54 -13.31
N GLU A 178 -0.30 6.06 -13.10
CA GLU A 178 -0.01 4.70 -12.66
C GLU A 178 0.76 4.79 -11.34
N LEU A 179 0.35 3.98 -10.36
CA LEU A 179 0.88 4.03 -9.02
C LEU A 179 1.02 2.61 -8.47
N LEU A 180 2.23 2.28 -8.04
CA LEU A 180 2.48 1.05 -7.30
C LEU A 180 2.07 1.23 -5.83
N ILE A 181 1.36 0.24 -5.30
CA ILE A 181 1.15 0.09 -3.86
C ILE A 181 1.94 -1.12 -3.39
N PRO A 182 2.85 -0.97 -2.44
CA PRO A 182 3.66 -2.07 -1.94
C PRO A 182 2.81 -3.17 -1.29
N SER A 183 3.39 -4.36 -1.11
CA SER A 183 2.82 -5.43 -0.27
C SER A 183 2.60 -4.95 1.17
N LYS A 184 1.77 -5.63 1.96
CA LYS A 184 1.62 -5.32 3.39
C LYS A 184 2.95 -5.37 4.16
N ASN A 185 3.84 -6.29 3.81
CA ASN A 185 5.13 -6.48 4.48
C ASN A 185 6.07 -5.28 4.25
N ASP A 186 5.93 -4.63 3.09
CA ASP A 186 6.62 -3.39 2.72
C ASP A 186 5.83 -2.12 3.11
N GLY A 187 4.84 -2.28 3.99
CA GLY A 187 4.05 -1.21 4.58
C GLY A 187 2.65 -1.05 3.99
N GLY A 188 2.36 -1.68 2.85
CA GLY A 188 1.03 -1.72 2.26
C GLY A 188 0.41 -0.35 2.03
N THR A 189 1.25 0.68 1.83
CA THR A 189 0.84 2.08 1.91
C THR A 189 1.50 2.92 0.83
N THR A 190 0.66 3.68 0.13
CA THR A 190 1.10 4.82 -0.69
C THR A 190 0.17 6.00 -0.40
N ILE A 191 0.73 7.22 -0.37
CA ILE A 191 -0.04 8.44 -0.12
C ILE A 191 0.34 9.47 -1.17
N ILE A 192 -0.67 10.05 -1.83
CA ILE A 192 -0.47 11.13 -2.79
C ILE A 192 -1.16 12.41 -2.33
N LYS A 193 -0.61 13.55 -2.77
CA LYS A 193 -1.23 14.87 -2.67
C LYS A 193 -1.55 15.39 -4.07
N THR A 194 -2.72 16.01 -4.23
CA THR A 194 -3.17 16.57 -5.51
C THR A 194 -4.21 17.69 -5.31
N ASP A 195 -4.63 18.34 -6.40
CA ASP A 195 -5.57 19.46 -6.45
C ASP A 195 -7.02 19.03 -6.79
N SER A 196 -7.27 17.72 -6.94
CA SER A 196 -8.59 17.17 -7.26
C SER A 196 -8.80 15.77 -6.73
N SER A 197 -10.04 15.35 -6.56
CA SER A 197 -10.37 13.92 -6.33
C SER A 197 -9.87 13.03 -7.48
N ILE A 198 -9.76 11.73 -7.23
CA ILE A 198 -9.46 10.71 -8.25
C ILE A 198 -10.72 9.94 -8.65
N LYS A 199 -10.73 9.43 -9.88
CA LYS A 199 -11.80 8.62 -10.48
C LYS A 199 -11.19 7.53 -11.37
N ASP A 200 -12.05 6.69 -11.94
CA ASP A 200 -11.67 5.66 -12.92
C ASP A 200 -10.54 4.76 -12.41
N VAL A 201 -10.64 4.36 -11.12
CA VAL A 201 -9.67 3.48 -10.46
C VAL A 201 -9.76 2.08 -11.04
N ASN A 202 -8.66 1.59 -11.59
CA ASN A 202 -8.51 0.22 -12.07
C ASN A 202 -7.27 -0.43 -11.44
N ILE A 203 -7.42 -1.66 -10.96
CA ILE A 203 -6.32 -2.47 -10.42
C ILE A 203 -5.76 -3.31 -11.57
N ILE A 204 -4.45 -3.21 -11.81
CA ILE A 204 -3.73 -4.05 -12.75
C ILE A 204 -3.10 -5.17 -11.92
N ASP A 205 -3.74 -6.34 -11.91
CA ASP A 205 -3.14 -7.53 -11.33
C ASP A 205 -2.07 -8.05 -12.29
N ILE A 206 -0.81 -7.96 -11.88
CA ILE A 206 0.33 -8.51 -12.64
C ILE A 206 0.30 -10.06 -12.58
N ALA A 207 -0.55 -10.64 -11.73
CA ALA A 207 -0.67 -12.09 -11.49
C ALA A 207 -1.88 -12.75 -12.19
N GLN A 208 -2.48 -12.12 -13.21
CA GLN A 208 -3.46 -12.79 -14.07
C GLN A 208 -3.09 -12.64 -15.56
N ASP A 209 -2.03 -13.32 -15.96
CA ASP A 209 -1.93 -13.94 -17.29
C ASP A 209 -1.88 -15.46 -17.08
N ASP A 210 -2.82 -15.99 -16.29
CA ASP A 210 -3.07 -17.43 -16.22
C ASP A 210 -4.15 -17.79 -17.24
N GLU A 211 -3.68 -18.52 -18.25
CA GLU A 211 -4.38 -19.47 -19.09
C GLU A 211 -5.88 -19.63 -18.84
N ASN A 212 -6.69 -19.12 -19.77
CA ASN A 212 -8.00 -19.67 -20.03
C ASN A 212 -8.19 -19.88 -21.54
N ASN A 213 -7.61 -20.97 -22.04
CA ASN A 213 -8.30 -21.79 -23.02
C ASN A 213 -7.85 -23.24 -22.94
N THR A 214 -8.26 -23.95 -21.89
CA THR A 214 -8.20 -25.42 -21.89
C THR A 214 -9.48 -25.94 -22.53
N ASP A 215 -9.42 -26.15 -23.85
CA ASP A 215 -10.26 -27.15 -24.50
C ASP A 215 -9.88 -28.51 -23.93
N GLN A 216 -10.89 -29.23 -23.46
CA GLN A 216 -10.79 -30.61 -23.02
C GLN A 216 -10.36 -31.50 -24.19
N ASN A 217 -9.30 -32.27 -24.03
CA ASN A 217 -9.25 -33.66 -24.50
C ASN A 217 -8.12 -34.48 -23.86
N GLU A 218 -8.46 -35.76 -23.70
CA GLU A 218 -7.84 -36.85 -22.94
C GLU A 218 -6.38 -37.19 -23.34
N THR A 219 -5.53 -37.65 -22.41
CA THR A 219 -5.26 -39.08 -22.06
C THR A 219 -3.80 -39.31 -21.60
N SER A 220 -3.64 -39.93 -20.41
CA SER A 220 -2.64 -40.93 -19.96
C SER A 220 -1.14 -40.91 -20.41
N ASN A 221 -0.20 -40.85 -19.45
CA ASN A 221 0.69 -41.95 -19.00
C ASN A 221 1.97 -41.47 -18.28
N ASP A 222 2.43 -42.30 -17.33
CA ASP A 222 3.65 -42.20 -16.50
C ASP A 222 4.97 -42.09 -17.27
N GLU A 223 5.96 -41.34 -16.74
CA GLU A 223 7.35 -41.81 -16.47
C GLU A 223 8.24 -40.74 -15.80
N LYS A 224 9.27 -41.20 -15.07
CA LYS A 224 10.27 -40.47 -14.25
C LYS A 224 11.45 -39.92 -15.08
N LEU A 225 12.27 -39.07 -14.41
CA LEU A 225 13.67 -38.62 -14.69
C LEU A 225 13.76 -37.33 -15.54
N ASP A 226 14.74 -36.43 -15.43
CA ASP A 226 15.86 -36.13 -14.52
C ASP A 226 16.33 -34.68 -14.86
N ASP A 227 17.11 -34.11 -13.95
CA ASP A 227 17.78 -32.80 -13.91
C ASP A 227 18.31 -32.28 -15.27
N SER A 228 17.61 -31.31 -15.88
CA SER A 228 18.20 -30.45 -16.94
C SER A 228 17.66 -28.99 -16.98
N ASP A 229 16.83 -28.59 -16.00
CA ASP A 229 16.09 -27.32 -16.04
C ASP A 229 16.85 -26.05 -15.61
N LYS A 230 18.18 -26.12 -15.48
CA LYS A 230 19.00 -24.93 -15.19
C LYS A 230 19.74 -24.35 -16.38
N GLN A 231 19.51 -24.86 -17.59
CA GLN A 231 20.17 -24.34 -18.80
C GLN A 231 19.24 -23.84 -19.92
N SER A 232 17.93 -24.00 -19.79
CA SER A 232 16.93 -23.45 -20.75
C SER A 232 16.49 -22.02 -20.41
N VAL A 233 16.49 -21.64 -19.13
CA VAL A 233 16.06 -20.31 -18.64
C VAL A 233 16.96 -19.18 -19.17
N PHE A 234 18.26 -19.45 -19.36
CA PHE A 234 19.21 -18.46 -19.88
C PHE A 234 19.13 -18.21 -21.40
N ARG A 235 18.32 -18.97 -22.16
CA ARG A 235 18.15 -18.77 -23.62
C ARG A 235 16.83 -18.11 -24.02
N PHE A 236 15.88 -17.91 -23.10
CA PHE A 236 14.60 -17.24 -23.38
C PHE A 236 14.63 -15.72 -23.20
N GLU A 237 15.42 -15.18 -22.26
CA GLU A 237 15.51 -13.73 -22.04
C GLU A 237 16.06 -12.98 -23.26
N TRP A 238 17.00 -13.57 -24.00
CA TRP A 238 17.55 -12.97 -25.22
C TRP A 238 16.57 -12.98 -26.40
N ILE A 239 15.62 -13.92 -26.44
CA ILE A 239 14.61 -14.02 -27.51
C ILE A 239 13.53 -12.95 -27.31
N LEU A 240 13.11 -12.68 -26.06
CA LEU A 240 12.18 -11.60 -25.75
C LEU A 240 12.78 -10.21 -25.98
N ILE A 241 14.05 -10.00 -25.61
CA ILE A 241 14.76 -8.75 -25.92
C ILE A 241 14.88 -8.54 -27.44
N ALA A 242 15.14 -9.60 -28.21
CA ALA A 242 15.20 -9.52 -29.67
C ALA A 242 13.83 -9.17 -30.30
N ILE A 243 12.72 -9.72 -29.78
CA ILE A 243 11.36 -9.42 -30.27
C ILE A 243 10.97 -7.97 -29.96
N VAL A 244 11.29 -7.45 -28.77
CA VAL A 244 11.04 -6.05 -28.40
C VAL A 244 11.85 -5.08 -29.28
N ILE A 245 13.11 -5.41 -29.59
CA ILE A 245 13.95 -4.59 -30.49
C ILE A 245 13.39 -4.58 -31.91
N VAL A 246 12.90 -5.71 -32.43
CA VAL A 246 12.29 -5.80 -33.77
C VAL A 246 10.98 -5.02 -33.84
N ALA A 247 10.16 -5.02 -32.78
CA ALA A 247 8.92 -4.24 -32.71
C ALA A 247 9.20 -2.72 -32.68
N ILE A 248 10.21 -2.29 -31.92
CA ILE A 248 10.64 -0.87 -31.87
C ILE A 248 11.17 -0.41 -33.23
N LEU A 249 11.97 -1.22 -33.91
CA LEU A 249 12.45 -0.93 -35.26
C LEU A 249 11.30 -0.84 -36.27
N PHE A 250 10.26 -1.66 -36.15
CA PHE A 250 9.10 -1.62 -37.05
C PHE A 250 8.28 -0.33 -36.88
N VAL A 251 8.15 0.18 -35.64
CA VAL A 251 7.47 1.46 -35.35
C VAL A 251 8.29 2.64 -35.89
N ILE A 252 9.61 2.63 -35.72
CA ILE A 252 10.50 3.68 -36.23
C ILE A 252 10.49 3.72 -37.77
N VAL A 253 10.55 2.56 -38.43
CA VAL A 253 10.48 2.49 -39.91
C VAL A 253 9.12 2.98 -40.44
N ARG A 254 8.02 2.72 -39.71
CA ARG A 254 6.69 3.23 -40.08
C ARG A 254 6.57 4.74 -39.89
N TYR A 255 7.19 5.27 -38.84
CA TYR A 255 7.25 6.71 -38.56
C TYR A 255 8.03 7.48 -39.63
N PHE A 256 9.19 6.97 -40.06
CA PHE A 256 9.98 7.59 -41.13
C PHE A 256 9.35 7.48 -42.53
N LYS A 257 8.61 6.39 -42.82
CA LYS A 257 7.82 6.30 -44.06
C LYS A 257 6.69 7.34 -44.13
N HIS A 258 6.20 7.83 -42.99
CA HIS A 258 5.15 8.85 -42.97
C HIS A 258 5.69 10.27 -43.14
N LEU A 259 6.93 10.52 -42.72
CA LEU A 259 7.61 11.82 -42.84
C LEU A 259 8.12 12.12 -44.26
N ASN A 260 8.42 11.12 -45.09
CA ASN A 260 8.86 11.29 -46.48
C ASN A 260 7.72 11.39 -47.52
N LYS A 261 6.49 11.70 -47.08
CA LYS A 261 5.31 11.81 -47.98
C LYS A 261 4.66 13.20 -47.97
N LYS A 262 5.43 14.24 -47.67
CA LYS A 262 5.10 15.65 -47.96
C LYS A 262 6.13 16.24 -48.90
#